data_AF-A0A6M3JAG0-F1
#
_entry.id   AF-A0A6M3JAG0-F1
#
_cell.length_a   1.000
_cell.length_b   1.000
_cell.length_c   1.000
_cell.angle_alpha   90.00
_cell.angle_beta   90.00
_cell.angle_gamma   90.00
#
_symmetry.space_group_name_H-M   'P 1'
#
loop_
_entity.id
_entity.type
_entity.pdbx_description
1 polymer ?
#
loop_
_entity_poly.entity_id
_entity_poly.type
_entity_poly.pdbx_seq_one_letter_code
_entity_poly.pdbx_strand_id
1 'polypeptide(L)'
;MAENFTEQPNYVYADVVGYKTNIIPFTSGKEARYSKGSALHEFNLVYSMADDTQKNTIVDFFNARTGILDTFTWTNPTDNVTYTVRFKEDSLSVETYDYGIHRITFSFLEEI
;
A
#
# COMPACT_ATOMS: atom_id res chain seq x y z
N MET A 1 5.10 8.29 -16.34
CA MET A 1 3.88 8.89 -15.79
C MET A 1 3.28 7.83 -14.90
N ALA A 2 3.29 8.02 -13.58
CA ALA A 2 2.75 7.03 -12.65
C ALA A 2 1.25 6.87 -12.94
N GLU A 3 0.80 5.63 -13.10
CA GLU A 3 -0.61 5.32 -13.34
C GLU A 3 -1.40 5.47 -12.02
N ASN A 4 -2.71 5.70 -12.12
CA ASN A 4 -3.55 5.97 -10.95
C ASN A 4 -4.32 4.70 -10.55
N PHE A 5 -4.28 4.36 -9.26
CA PHE A 5 -5.12 3.31 -8.69
C PHE A 5 -6.53 3.84 -8.41
N THR A 6 -7.53 3.31 -9.11
CA THR A 6 -8.89 3.87 -9.12
C THR A 6 -9.91 3.12 -8.27
N GLU A 7 -9.61 1.90 -7.82
CA GLU A 7 -10.54 1.11 -7.01
C GLU A 7 -10.72 1.73 -5.62
N GLN A 8 -11.98 1.74 -5.16
CA GLN A 8 -12.36 2.35 -3.89
C GLN A 8 -12.63 1.27 -2.84
N PRO A 9 -11.84 1.24 -1.74
CA PRO A 9 -12.09 0.32 -0.64
C PRO A 9 -13.32 0.73 0.18
N ASN A 10 -13.92 -0.24 0.87
CA ASN A 10 -14.98 0.04 1.84
C ASN A 10 -14.43 0.79 3.07
N TYR A 11 -13.19 0.49 3.44
CA TYR A 11 -12.51 1.11 4.57
C TYR A 11 -11.06 1.43 4.25
N VAL A 12 -10.62 2.61 4.69
CA VAL A 12 -9.22 3.01 4.73
C VAL A 12 -8.88 3.34 6.18
N TYR A 13 -7.84 2.70 6.71
CA TYR A 13 -7.27 3.05 8.00
C TYR A 13 -5.80 3.40 7.81
N ALA A 14 -5.43 4.64 8.12
CA ALA A 14 -4.03 5.02 8.19
C ALA A 14 -3.50 4.60 9.56
N ASP A 15 -2.57 3.64 9.60
CA ASP A 15 -1.89 3.24 10.83
C ASP A 15 -0.39 3.45 10.67
N VAL A 16 0.22 4.04 11.70
CA VAL A 16 1.64 4.38 11.81
C VAL A 16 2.14 5.53 10.92
N VAL A 17 2.54 6.60 11.61
CA VAL A 17 3.44 7.67 11.14
C VAL A 17 4.87 7.15 11.31
N GLY A 18 5.43 6.51 10.28
CA GLY A 18 6.74 5.87 10.32
C GLY A 18 7.83 6.74 9.70
N TYR A 19 9.06 6.74 10.24
CA TYR A 19 10.19 7.44 9.61
C TYR A 19 11.09 6.46 8.87
N LYS A 20 11.40 6.75 7.60
CA LYS A 20 12.43 6.03 6.84
C LYS A 20 13.81 6.42 7.39
N THR A 21 14.27 5.73 8.43
CA THR A 21 15.58 5.98 9.05
C THR A 21 16.59 4.98 8.52
N ASN A 22 17.71 5.44 7.97
CA ASN A 22 18.80 4.53 7.64
C ASN A 22 19.70 4.36 8.87
N ILE A 23 20.08 3.11 9.14
CA ILE A 23 20.95 2.75 10.25
C ILE A 23 22.21 2.14 9.66
N ILE A 24 23.35 2.79 9.87
CA ILE A 24 24.66 2.27 9.46
C ILE A 24 25.37 1.77 10.73
N PRO A 25 25.51 0.45 10.88
CA PRO A 25 26.34 -0.10 11.95
C PRO A 25 27.82 0.05 11.61
N PHE A 26 28.63 0.45 12.60
CA PHE A 26 30.09 0.44 12.51
C PHE A 26 30.66 -0.81 13.19
N THR A 27 31.80 -1.29 12.70
CA THR A 27 32.56 -2.41 13.30
C THR A 27 33.00 -2.17 14.75
N SER A 28 32.98 -0.92 15.22
CA SER A 28 33.26 -0.55 16.61
C SER A 28 32.07 -0.75 17.56
N GLY A 29 30.91 -1.19 17.07
CA GLY A 29 29.66 -1.31 17.84
C GLY A 29 28.89 0.01 17.99
N LYS A 30 29.39 1.10 17.39
CA LYS A 30 28.66 2.38 17.26
C LYS A 30 27.77 2.34 16.03
N GLU A 31 26.73 3.18 15.99
CA GLU A 31 25.84 3.32 14.84
C GLU A 31 25.72 4.79 14.42
N ALA A 32 25.63 5.05 13.12
CA ALA A 32 25.14 6.31 12.59
C ALA A 32 23.68 6.14 12.14
N ARG A 33 22.85 7.14 12.45
CA ARG A 33 21.44 7.17 12.04
C ARG A 33 21.16 8.48 11.33
N TYR A 34 20.44 8.42 10.22
CA TYR A 34 19.93 9.61 9.55
C TYR A 34 18.51 9.38 9.06
N SER A 35 17.65 10.37 9.29
CA SER A 35 16.29 10.37 8.76
C SER A 35 16.35 10.64 7.25
N LYS A 36 15.61 9.85 6.47
CA LYS A 36 15.44 10.03 5.03
C LYS A 36 14.19 10.85 4.70
N GLY A 37 13.67 11.64 5.64
CA GLY A 37 12.62 12.63 5.36
C GLY A 37 11.52 12.68 6.40
N SER A 38 10.35 13.13 5.93
CA SER A 38 9.12 13.23 6.71
C SER A 38 8.60 11.86 7.10
N ALA A 39 7.64 11.86 8.03
CA ALA A 39 6.90 10.66 8.31
C ALA A 39 6.15 10.18 7.05
N LEU A 40 6.19 8.88 6.84
CA LEU A 40 5.47 8.16 5.81
C LEU A 40 4.19 7.60 6.41
N HIS A 41 3.13 7.67 5.62
CA HIS A 41 1.86 7.05 5.93
C HIS A 41 1.83 5.62 5.41
N GLU A 42 1.30 4.72 6.23
CA GLU A 42 0.82 3.42 5.77
C GLU A 42 -0.70 3.43 5.77
N PHE A 43 -1.29 3.05 4.64
CA PHE A 43 -2.73 3.01 4.43
C PHE A 43 -3.18 1.57 4.30
N ASN A 44 -4.03 1.11 5.20
CA ASN A 44 -4.64 -0.22 5.16
C ASN A 44 -5.98 -0.13 4.45
N LEU A 45 -6.09 -0.81 3.30
CA LEU A 45 -7.28 -0.83 2.47
C LEU A 45 -8.02 -2.16 2.67
N VAL A 46 -9.32 -2.08 2.95
CA VAL A 46 -10.19 -3.24 3.13
C VAL A 46 -11.36 -3.15 2.17
N TYR A 47 -11.47 -4.16 1.30
CA TYR A 47 -12.63 -4.43 0.47
C TYR A 47 -13.37 -5.59 1.10
N SER A 48 -14.53 -5.34 1.71
CA SER A 48 -15.27 -6.36 2.47
C SER A 48 -16.23 -7.19 1.61
N MET A 49 -16.66 -6.64 0.47
CA MET A 49 -17.63 -7.26 -0.44
C MET A 49 -17.29 -6.96 -1.90
N ALA A 50 -16.04 -7.22 -2.30
CA ALA A 50 -15.62 -7.06 -3.69
C ALA A 50 -16.28 -8.15 -4.55
N ASP A 51 -16.88 -7.76 -5.68
CA ASP A 51 -17.31 -8.71 -6.70
C ASP A 51 -16.13 -9.22 -7.54
N ASP A 52 -16.36 -10.23 -8.38
CA ASP A 52 -15.35 -10.81 -9.26
C ASP A 52 -14.65 -9.76 -10.14
N THR A 53 -15.36 -8.76 -10.64
CA THR A 53 -14.80 -7.70 -11.49
C THR A 53 -13.80 -6.88 -10.69
N GLN A 54 -14.21 -6.39 -9.51
CA GLN A 54 -13.36 -5.60 -8.64
C GLN A 54 -12.13 -6.39 -8.18
N LYS A 55 -12.31 -7.66 -7.80
CA LYS A 55 -11.18 -8.55 -7.47
C LYS A 55 -10.19 -8.64 -8.62
N ASN A 56 -10.67 -8.93 -9.83
CA ASN A 56 -9.79 -9.09 -10.99
C ASN A 56 -9.03 -7.80 -11.30
N THR A 57 -9.70 -6.64 -11.27
CA THR A 57 -9.04 -5.34 -11.44
C THR A 57 -7.92 -5.11 -10.42
N ILE A 58 -8.15 -5.40 -9.14
CA ILE A 58 -7.14 -5.24 -8.08
C ILE A 58 -5.95 -6.19 -8.31
N VAL A 59 -6.23 -7.46 -8.65
CA VAL A 59 -5.19 -8.47 -8.90
C VAL A 59 -4.38 -8.12 -10.15
N ASP A 60 -5.02 -7.72 -11.23
CA ASP A 60 -4.35 -7.30 -12.47
C ASP A 60 -3.48 -6.07 -12.23
N PHE A 61 -3.98 -5.09 -11.46
CA PHE A 61 -3.17 -3.92 -11.08
C PHE A 61 -1.97 -4.32 -10.22
N PHE A 62 -2.15 -5.18 -9.23
CA PHE A 62 -1.07 -5.68 -8.38
C PHE A 62 0.02 -6.38 -9.20
N ASN A 63 -0.37 -7.25 -10.14
CA ASN A 63 0.54 -7.95 -11.04
C ASN A 63 1.26 -6.99 -11.98
N ALA A 64 0.56 -6.00 -12.53
CA ALA A 64 1.15 -4.98 -13.41
C ALA A 64 2.21 -4.14 -12.69
N ARG A 65 2.05 -3.90 -11.38
CA ARG A 65 3.02 -3.19 -10.53
C ARG A 65 4.13 -4.09 -9.99
N THR A 66 4.07 -5.39 -10.25
CA THR A 66 5.04 -6.38 -9.75
C THR A 66 5.17 -6.29 -8.23
N GLY A 67 4.04 -6.23 -7.53
CA GLY A 67 3.99 -6.16 -6.06
C GLY A 67 4.63 -4.89 -5.50
N ILE A 68 5.66 -5.05 -4.66
CA ILE A 68 6.30 -3.94 -3.91
C ILE A 68 7.23 -3.05 -4.74
N LEU A 69 7.48 -3.41 -5.99
CA LEU A 69 8.55 -2.83 -6.81
C LEU A 69 8.18 -1.48 -7.41
N ASP A 70 6.96 -1.32 -7.92
CA ASP A 70 6.55 -0.11 -8.62
C ASP A 70 5.78 0.86 -7.71
N THR A 71 5.90 2.16 -8.03
CA THR A 71 5.17 3.24 -7.37
C THR A 71 4.07 3.77 -8.27
N PHE A 72 2.93 4.13 -7.70
CA PHE A 72 1.78 4.64 -8.41
C PHE A 72 1.11 5.77 -7.62
N THR A 73 0.22 6.49 -8.29
CA THR A 73 -0.58 7.52 -7.62
C THR A 73 -1.87 6.92 -7.09
N TRP A 74 -2.28 7.37 -5.92
CA TRP A 74 -3.55 6.97 -5.31
C TRP A 74 -4.18 8.17 -4.61
N THR A 75 -5.47 8.39 -4.83
CA THR A 75 -6.21 9.44 -4.12
C THR A 75 -6.94 8.80 -2.96
N ASN A 76 -6.60 9.21 -1.74
CA ASN A 76 -7.23 8.66 -0.55
C ASN A 76 -8.71 9.08 -0.49
N PRO A 77 -9.67 8.15 -0.49
CA PRO A 77 -11.09 8.49 -0.43
C PRO A 77 -11.51 9.15 0.89
N THR A 78 -10.70 9.05 1.96
CA THR A 78 -11.03 9.63 3.28
C THR A 78 -10.72 11.12 3.39
N ASP A 79 -9.61 11.59 2.82
CA ASP A 79 -9.16 12.99 2.91
C ASP A 79 -9.07 13.69 1.54
N ASN A 80 -9.25 12.94 0.45
CA ASN A 80 -9.22 13.41 -0.94
C ASN A 80 -7.86 13.98 -1.39
N VAL A 81 -6.76 13.60 -0.73
CA VAL A 81 -5.38 13.93 -1.09
C VAL A 81 -4.79 12.82 -1.97
N THR A 82 -4.04 13.23 -3.00
CA THR A 82 -3.29 12.29 -3.85
C THR A 82 -1.90 12.04 -3.28
N TYR A 83 -1.60 10.77 -3.03
CA TYR A 83 -0.33 10.27 -2.54
C TYR A 83 0.42 9.50 -3.63
N THR A 84 1.75 9.52 -3.56
CA THR A 84 2.59 8.55 -4.28
C THR A 84 2.85 7.38 -3.34
N VAL A 85 2.41 6.20 -3.73
CA VAL A 85 2.43 5.01 -2.88
C VAL A 85 2.95 3.79 -3.64
N ARG A 86 3.24 2.73 -2.90
CA ARG A 86 3.47 1.38 -3.44
C ARG A 86 2.78 0.34 -2.56
N PHE A 87 2.64 -0.89 -3.05
CA PHE A 87 2.21 -1.99 -2.19
C PHE A 87 3.25 -2.23 -1.09
N LYS A 88 2.78 -2.47 0.13
CA LYS A 88 3.63 -2.77 1.29
C LYS A 88 4.21 -4.18 1.22
N GLU A 89 3.41 -5.14 0.75
CA GLU A 89 3.74 -6.56 0.71
C GLU A 89 3.75 -7.09 -0.71
N ASP A 90 4.53 -8.14 -0.95
CA ASP A 90 4.64 -8.82 -2.26
C ASP A 90 3.58 -9.92 -2.43
N SER A 91 2.56 -9.91 -1.57
CA SER A 91 1.43 -10.81 -1.61
C SER A 91 0.13 -10.04 -1.40
N LEU A 92 -0.95 -10.53 -2.02
CA LEU A 92 -2.30 -10.00 -1.87
C LEU A 92 -3.14 -11.02 -1.09
N SER A 93 -3.78 -10.59 0.01
CA SER A 93 -4.70 -11.45 0.76
C SER A 93 -6.11 -11.35 0.18
N VAL A 94 -6.57 -12.45 -0.43
CA VAL A 94 -7.92 -12.57 -1.02
C VAL A 94 -8.66 -13.75 -0.38
N GLU A 95 -9.72 -13.46 0.34
CA GLU A 95 -10.66 -14.43 0.89
C GLU A 95 -11.88 -14.50 -0.04
N THR A 96 -12.33 -15.71 -0.38
CA THR A 96 -13.52 -15.91 -1.24
C THR A 96 -14.64 -16.57 -0.44
N TYR A 97 -15.83 -16.00 -0.54
CA TYR A 97 -17.06 -16.53 0.03
C TYR A 97 -17.98 -17.05 -1.08
N ASP A 98 -19.08 -17.70 -0.68
CA ASP A 98 -20.14 -18.09 -1.62
C ASP A 98 -20.65 -16.89 -2.45
N TYR A 99 -21.19 -17.20 -3.63
CA TYR A 99 -21.79 -16.23 -4.55
C TYR A 99 -20.82 -15.21 -5.17
N GLY A 100 -19.52 -15.51 -5.24
CA GLY A 100 -18.54 -14.63 -5.94
C GLY A 100 -18.23 -13.34 -5.17
N ILE A 101 -18.44 -13.35 -3.86
CA ILE A 101 -18.09 -12.24 -2.98
C ILE A 101 -16.71 -12.49 -2.40
N HIS A 102 -15.86 -11.48 -2.45
CA HIS A 102 -14.49 -11.54 -1.99
C HIS A 102 -14.22 -10.50 -0.91
N ARG A 103 -13.38 -10.86 0.04
CA ARG A 103 -12.72 -9.90 0.92
C ARG A 103 -11.26 -9.78 0.54
N ILE A 104 -10.82 -8.56 0.29
CA ILE A 104 -9.46 -8.24 -0.12
C ILE A 104 -8.89 -7.24 0.86
N THR A 105 -7.72 -7.55 1.41
CA THR A 105 -7.03 -6.68 2.36
C THR A 105 -5.57 -6.56 1.96
N PHE A 106 -5.08 -5.32 1.90
CA PHE A 106 -3.67 -5.01 1.64
C PHE A 106 -3.35 -3.61 2.14
N SER A 107 -2.06 -3.28 2.19
CA SER A 107 -1.60 -1.97 2.63
C SER A 107 -0.77 -1.27 1.56
N PHE A 108 -0.96 0.03 1.45
CA PHE A 108 -0.08 0.94 0.72
C PHE A 108 0.92 1.59 1.67
N LEU A 109 2.11 1.84 1.16
CA LEU A 109 3.15 2.60 1.83
C LEU A 109 3.48 3.83 1.00
N GLU A 110 3.45 5.00 1.61
CA GLU A 110 3.84 6.27 1.00
C GLU A 110 5.33 6.26 0.63
N GLU A 111 5.66 6.82 -0.54
CA GLU A 111 7.05 7.05 -0.96
C GLU A 111 7.24 8.54 -1.31
N ILE A 112 8.41 9.07 -0.90
CA ILE A 112 8.90 10.45 -1.14
C ILE A 112 10.15 10.39 -2.01
#